data_AF-A0A645JA80-F1
#
_entry.id   AF-A0A645JA80-F1
#
_cell.length_a   1.000
_cell.length_b   1.000
_cell.length_c   1.000
_cell.angle_alpha   90.00
_cell.angle_beta   90.00
_cell.angle_gamma   90.00
#
_symmetry.space_group_name_H-M   'P 1'
#
loop_
_entity.id
_entity.type
_entity.pdbx_description
1 polymer ?
#
loop_
_entity_poly.entity_id
_entity_poly.type
_entity_poly.pdbx_seq_one_letter_code
_entity_poly.pdbx_strand_id
1 'polypeptide(L)'
;MSGTFNALTDMLVFVLWIFFTMGVYGVFILRKKYTVNKDLYKVPFYPITPIVGIVGGTYILISTVMSSMLYSFIGIVITLLGLPVYYFINRQQ
;
A
#
# COMPACT_ATOMS: atom_id res chain seq x y z
N MET A 1 -15.18 -2.88 -26.28
CA MET A 1 -16.03 -3.20 -25.12
C MET A 1 -15.17 -3.90 -24.07
N SER A 2 -14.54 -3.14 -23.18
CA SER A 2 -13.59 -3.65 -22.17
C SER A 2 -13.73 -2.94 -20.80
N GLY A 3 -14.90 -2.37 -20.52
CA GLY A 3 -15.14 -1.60 -19.29
C GLY A 3 -14.94 -2.43 -18.00
N THR A 4 -15.18 -3.74 -18.04
CA THR A 4 -15.01 -4.64 -16.89
C THR A 4 -13.54 -4.89 -16.53
N PHE A 5 -12.65 -4.95 -17.53
CA PHE A 5 -11.22 -5.16 -17.27
C PHE A 5 -10.61 -3.96 -16.57
N ASN A 6 -10.93 -2.75 -17.06
CA ASN A 6 -10.46 -1.51 -16.44
C ASN A 6 -10.94 -1.39 -14.99
N ALA A 7 -12.20 -1.74 -14.70
CA ALA A 7 -12.73 -1.74 -13.34
C ALA A 7 -11.97 -2.69 -12.39
N LEU A 8 -11.62 -3.90 -12.85
CA LEU A 8 -10.84 -4.86 -12.06
C LEU A 8 -9.42 -4.35 -11.81
N THR A 9 -8.77 -3.82 -12.85
CA THR A 9 -7.43 -3.26 -12.72
C THR A 9 -7.42 -2.06 -11.79
N ASP A 10 -8.40 -1.16 -11.87
CA ASP A 10 -8.52 -0.01 -10.98
C ASP A 10 -8.64 -0.44 -9.51
N MET A 11 -9.46 -1.44 -9.21
CA MET A 11 -9.60 -2.01 -7.86
C MET A 11 -8.27 -2.58 -7.35
N LEU A 12 -7.58 -3.38 -8.18
CA LEU A 12 -6.30 -4.01 -7.81
C LEU A 12 -5.19 -2.98 -7.60
N VAL A 13 -5.04 -2.05 -8.54
CA VAL A 13 -4.01 -1.00 -8.49
C VAL A 13 -4.20 -0.16 -7.24
N PHE A 14 -5.45 0.20 -6.90
CA PHE A 14 -5.75 0.94 -5.67
C PHE A 14 -5.24 0.22 -4.41
N VAL A 15 -5.60 -1.07 -4.24
CA VAL A 15 -5.18 -1.86 -3.08
C VAL A 15 -3.66 -2.02 -3.03
N LEU A 16 -3.02 -2.30 -4.18
CA LEU A 16 -1.57 -2.41 -4.28
C LEU A 16 -0.87 -1.12 -3.83
N TRP A 17 -1.37 0.05 -4.24
CA TRP A 17 -0.80 1.33 -3.86
C TRP A 17 -0.97 1.67 -2.38
N ILE A 18 -2.04 1.23 -1.73
CA ILE A 18 -2.20 1.35 -0.27
C ILE A 18 -1.07 0.58 0.44
N PHE A 19 -0.90 -0.70 0.10
CA PHE A 19 0.13 -1.53 0.73
C PHE A 19 1.54 -1.09 0.38
N PHE A 20 1.77 -0.65 -0.86
CA PHE A 20 3.05 -0.11 -1.28
C PHE A 20 3.43 1.14 -0.49
N THR A 21 2.51 2.10 -0.36
CA THR A 21 2.73 3.33 0.42
C THR A 21 3.00 3.01 1.89
N MET A 22 2.26 2.06 2.46
CA MET A 22 2.50 1.56 3.83
C MET A 22 3.88 0.90 3.97
N GLY A 23 4.33 0.13 2.96
CA GLY A 23 5.66 -0.47 2.92
C GLY A 23 6.78 0.57 2.86
N VAL A 24 6.63 1.59 2.01
CA VAL A 24 7.57 2.72 1.93
C VAL A 24 7.62 3.49 3.25
N TYR A 25 6.46 3.73 3.87
CA TYR A 25 6.40 4.32 5.21
C TYR A 25 7.07 3.44 6.27
N GLY A 26 6.94 2.12 6.14
CA GLY A 26 7.63 1.13 6.96
C GLY A 26 9.15 1.28 6.95
N VAL A 27 9.75 1.76 5.86
CA VAL A 27 11.20 2.02 5.79
C VAL A 27 11.62 3.13 6.78
N PHE A 28 10.77 4.15 7.00
CA PHE A 28 11.03 5.17 8.02
C PHE A 28 10.92 4.61 9.44
N ILE A 29 9.89 3.78 9.69
CA ILE A 29 9.72 3.10 10.98
C ILE A 29 10.93 2.20 11.25
N LEU A 30 11.34 1.40 10.28
CA LEU A 30 12.45 0.46 10.41
C LEU A 30 13.75 1.19 10.71
N ARG A 31 13.99 2.33 10.05
CA ARG A 31 15.18 3.15 10.27
C ARG A 31 15.19 3.86 11.62
N LYS A 32 14.02 4.16 12.19
CA LYS A 32 13.90 4.69 13.56
C LYS A 32 14.06 3.60 14.62
N LYS A 33 13.58 2.39 14.35
CA LYS A 33 13.62 1.25 15.30
C LYS A 33 14.97 0.55 15.35
N TYR A 34 15.67 0.46 14.21
CA TYR A 34 17.00 -0.14 14.14
C TYR A 34 18.01 0.93 13.71
N THR A 35 18.91 1.27 14.62
CA THR A 35 20.09 2.07 14.31
C THR A 35 20.88 1.33 13.24
N VAL A 36 21.02 1.93 12.07
CA VAL A 36 21.66 1.28 10.92
C VAL A 36 23.10 0.91 11.26
N ASN A 37 23.33 -0.36 11.61
CA ASN A 37 24.66 -0.93 11.75
C ASN A 37 25.38 -0.88 10.41
N LYS A 38 26.71 -0.71 10.44
CA LYS A 38 27.56 -0.48 9.27
C LYS A 38 27.48 -1.61 8.21
N ASP A 39 26.99 -2.79 8.60
CA ASP A 39 26.87 -3.98 7.74
C ASP A 39 25.50 -4.08 7.02
N LEU A 40 24.53 -3.21 7.32
CA LEU A 40 23.19 -3.26 6.71
C LEU A 40 23.09 -2.35 5.48
N TYR A 41 22.57 -2.90 4.39
CA TYR A 41 22.36 -2.20 3.13
C TYR A 41 21.49 -0.93 3.32
N LYS A 42 22.03 0.23 2.95
CA LYS A 42 21.31 1.51 2.96
C LYS A 42 20.67 1.74 1.59
N VAL A 43 19.40 2.15 1.61
CA VAL A 43 18.74 2.68 0.41
C VAL A 43 19.54 3.88 -0.13
N PRO A 44 20.01 3.84 -1.38
CA PRO A 44 20.72 4.97 -1.98
C PRO A 44 19.80 6.20 -2.01
N PHE A 45 20.35 7.38 -1.72
CA PHE A 45 19.64 8.67 -1.65
C PHE A 45 18.58 8.81 -0.55
N TYR A 46 18.65 8.03 0.53
CA TYR A 46 17.78 8.30 1.68
C TYR A 46 18.03 9.71 2.27
N PRO A 47 16.99 10.53 2.55
CA PRO A 47 15.56 10.19 2.62
C PRO A 47 14.72 10.53 1.37
N ILE A 48 15.33 10.95 0.26
CA ILE A 48 14.63 11.44 -0.93
C ILE A 48 13.81 10.32 -1.58
N THR A 49 14.41 9.14 -1.79
CA THR A 49 13.76 8.01 -2.47
C THR A 49 12.46 7.57 -1.77
N PRO A 50 12.42 7.37 -0.44
CA PRO A 50 11.16 7.09 0.26
C PRO A 50 10.13 8.22 0.18
N ILE A 51 10.55 9.50 0.25
CA ILE A 51 9.62 10.64 0.17
C ILE A 51 8.91 10.66 -1.18
N VAL A 52 9.67 10.50 -2.27
CA VAL A 52 9.10 10.42 -3.63
C VAL A 52 8.13 9.24 -3.74
N GLY A 53 8.45 8.09 -3.14
CA GLY A 53 7.55 6.94 -3.10
C GLY A 53 6.22 7.24 -2.39
N ILE A 54 6.25 7.93 -1.24
CA ILE A 54 5.03 8.34 -0.52
C ILE A 54 4.23 9.34 -1.34
N VAL A 55 4.88 10.36 -1.92
CA VAL A 55 4.21 11.38 -2.73
C VAL A 55 3.56 10.75 -3.96
N GLY A 56 4.30 9.89 -4.68
CA GLY A 56 3.78 9.16 -5.84
C GLY A 56 2.62 8.24 -5.48
N GLY A 57 2.74 7.49 -4.37
CA GLY A 57 1.67 6.62 -3.91
C GLY A 57 0.42 7.37 -3.48
N THR A 58 0.58 8.48 -2.77
CA THR A 58 -0.55 9.34 -2.38
C THR A 58 -1.22 9.96 -3.60
N TYR A 59 -0.45 10.41 -4.60
CA TYR A 59 -0.97 10.93 -5.85
C TYR A 59 -1.83 9.89 -6.59
N ILE A 60 -1.36 8.65 -6.69
CA ILE A 60 -2.10 7.60 -7.38
C ILE A 60 -3.38 7.23 -6.61
N LEU A 61 -3.31 7.14 -5.28
CA LEU A 61 -4.51 6.92 -4.46
C LEU A 61 -5.56 8.01 -4.67
N ILE A 62 -5.17 9.29 -4.66
CA ILE A 62 -6.07 10.41 -4.92
C ILE A 62 -6.64 10.33 -6.33
N SER A 63 -5.80 10.07 -7.33
CA SER A 63 -6.21 9.96 -8.73
C SER A 63 -7.24 8.84 -8.93
N THR A 64 -7.02 7.67 -8.32
CA THR A 64 -7.95 6.54 -8.43
C THR A 64 -9.27 6.83 -7.72
N VAL A 65 -9.24 7.48 -6.56
CA VAL A 65 -10.45 7.89 -5.82
C VAL A 65 -11.29 8.87 -6.64
N MET A 66 -10.64 9.84 -7.29
CA MET A 66 -11.32 10.81 -8.16
C MET A 66 -11.89 10.16 -9.42
N SER A 67 -11.18 9.20 -10.01
CA SER A 67 -11.63 8.49 -11.21
C SER A 67 -12.76 7.50 -10.93
N SER A 68 -12.70 6.82 -9.78
CA SER A 68 -13.38 5.55 -9.55
C SER A 68 -13.68 5.32 -8.06
N MET A 69 -14.34 6.28 -7.40
CA MET A 69 -14.68 6.26 -5.96
C MET A 69 -15.34 4.93 -5.50
N LEU A 70 -16.24 4.39 -6.32
CA LEU A 70 -17.01 3.18 -6.03
C LEU A 70 -16.11 1.93 -5.96
N TYR A 71 -15.13 1.83 -6.86
CA TYR A 71 -14.18 0.73 -6.93
C TYR A 71 -13.13 0.80 -5.82
N SER A 72 -12.66 2.01 -5.47
CA SER A 72 -11.79 2.21 -4.30
C SER A 72 -12.46 1.75 -3.01
N PHE A 73 -13.74 2.06 -2.82
CA PHE A 73 -14.48 1.65 -1.62
C PHE A 73 -14.60 0.11 -1.51
N ILE A 74 -14.92 -0.57 -2.62
CA ILE A 74 -14.98 -2.03 -2.67
C ILE A 74 -13.62 -2.65 -2.33
N GLY A 75 -12.52 -2.09 -2.85
CA GLY A 75 -11.16 -2.54 -2.52
C GLY A 75 -10.84 -2.45 -1.02
N ILE A 76 -11.25 -1.38 -0.35
CA ILE A 76 -11.07 -1.21 1.11
C ILE A 76 -11.89 -2.24 1.87
N VAL A 77 -13.16 -2.42 1.51
CA VAL A 77 -14.05 -3.39 2.16
C VAL A 77 -13.49 -4.81 2.04
N ILE A 78 -13.03 -5.21 0.85
CA ILE A 78 -12.42 -6.54 0.64
C ILE A 78 -11.14 -6.70 1.47
N THR A 79 -10.31 -5.67 1.52
CA THR A 79 -9.07 -5.69 2.33
C THR A 79 -9.38 -5.80 3.83
N LEU A 80 -10.38 -5.04 4.30
CA LEU A 80 -10.86 -5.11 5.68
C LEU A 80 -11.51 -6.45 6.01
N LEU A 81 -12.16 -7.13 5.06
CA LEU A 81 -12.67 -8.50 5.25
C LEU A 81 -11.55 -9.53 5.42
N GLY A 82 -10.33 -9.23 5.00
CA GLY A 82 -9.15 -10.05 5.32
C GLY A 82 -8.80 -10.07 6.82
N LEU A 83 -9.05 -8.99 7.56
CA LEU A 83 -8.80 -8.89 9.01
C LEU A 83 -9.66 -9.87 9.85
N PRO A 84 -10.99 -9.95 9.72
CA PRO A 84 -11.79 -10.91 10.46
C PRO A 84 -11.43 -12.34 10.06
N VAL A 85 -11.17 -12.62 8.77
CA VAL A 85 -10.73 -13.94 8.31
C VAL A 85 -9.41 -14.35 8.98
N TYR A 86 -8.44 -13.44 9.03
CA TYR A 86 -7.18 -13.66 9.73
C TYR A 86 -7.41 -13.94 11.22
N TYR A 87 -8.27 -13.17 11.89
CA TYR A 87 -8.58 -13.39 13.31
C TYR A 87 -9.28 -14.74 13.57
N PHE A 88 -10.21 -15.15 12.70
CA PHE A 88 -10.89 -16.44 12.83
C PHE A 88 -9.91 -17.61 12.66
N ILE A 89 -8.98 -17.53 11.71
CA ILE A 89 -7.98 -18.57 11.47
C ILE A 89 -6.92 -18.60 12.59
N ASN A 90 -6.44 -17.44 13.04
CA ASN A 90 -5.44 -17.35 14.10
C ASN A 90 -6.00 -17.67 15.50
N ARG A 91 -7.32 -17.80 15.64
CA ARG A 91 -7.97 -18.32 16.86
C ARG A 91 -8.13 -19.84 16.83
N GLN A 92 -7.87 -20.49 15.69
CA GLN A 92 -7.88 -21.95 15.52
C GLN A 92 -6.46 -22.57 15.54
N GLN A 93 -5.43 -21.75 15.74
CA GLN A 93 -4.06 -22.16 16.10
C GLN A 93 -3.85 -21.88 17.58
#